data_AF-A0A2V5X6M5-F1
#
_entry.id   AF-A0A2V5X6M5-F1
#
_cell.length_a   1.000
_cell.length_b   1.000
_cell.length_c   1.000
_cell.angle_alpha   90.00
_cell.angle_beta   90.00
_cell.angle_gamma   90.00
#
_symmetry.space_group_name_H-M   'P 1'
#
loop_
_entity.id
_entity.type
_entity.pdbx_description
1 polymer ?
#
loop_
_entity_poly.entity_id
_entity_poly.type
_entity_poly.pdbx_seq_one_letter_code
_entity_poly.pdbx_strand_id
1 'polypeptide(L)'
;MTSSLRASLLGLWLLIVVICVALAFLLMSIFRLGVGAQIGHVQTQVESAASLTAQRFNAYEASFPQTPSSFATDEHRRELTLILQLVLADFKEVEGGFWSAPDGFLAYAYPSYAGGGVPKKDVPEAEAARIAAVAQAALNSGSAQTQSFPSETETLILRAEPVGAGDAPTFARRQRIKN
;
A
#
# COMPACT_ATOMS: atom_id res chain seq x y z
N MET A 1 6.27 -19.54 -65.13
CA MET A 1 6.99 -19.90 -63.87
C MET A 1 6.81 -18.84 -62.77
N THR A 2 5.68 -18.13 -62.69
CA THR A 2 5.43 -17.03 -61.72
C THR A 2 4.57 -17.43 -60.50
N SER A 3 3.97 -18.62 -60.54
CA SER A 3 3.13 -19.16 -59.47
C SER A 3 3.92 -19.56 -58.22
N SER A 4 5.13 -20.07 -58.38
CA SER A 4 5.99 -20.51 -57.26
C SER A 4 6.45 -19.34 -56.38
N LEU A 5 6.89 -18.24 -56.99
CA LEU A 5 7.32 -17.03 -56.26
C LEU A 5 6.16 -16.36 -55.51
N ARG A 6 4.97 -16.28 -56.11
CA ARG A 6 3.78 -15.69 -55.48
C ARG A 6 3.27 -16.55 -54.31
N ALA A 7 3.30 -17.88 -54.45
CA ALA A 7 2.92 -18.80 -53.39
C ALA A 7 3.89 -18.72 -52.19
N SER A 8 5.20 -18.64 -52.46
CA SER A 8 6.20 -18.44 -51.40
C SER A 8 6.06 -17.08 -50.71
N LEU A 9 5.77 -16.00 -51.45
CA LEU A 9 5.50 -14.68 -50.86
C LEU A 9 4.24 -14.68 -49.98
N LEU A 10 3.17 -15.34 -50.43
CA LEU A 10 1.94 -15.49 -49.65
C LEU A 10 2.17 -16.30 -48.39
N GLY A 11 2.94 -17.40 -48.47
CA GLY A 11 3.32 -18.19 -47.30
C GLY A 11 4.14 -17.39 -46.28
N LEU A 12 5.11 -16.59 -46.75
CA LEU A 12 5.89 -15.70 -45.89
C LEU A 12 4.99 -14.65 -45.21
N TRP A 13 4.07 -14.04 -45.96
CA TRP A 13 3.13 -13.06 -45.42
C TRP A 13 2.24 -13.65 -44.33
N LEU A 14 1.72 -14.86 -44.58
CA LEU A 14 0.88 -15.57 -43.62
C LEU A 14 1.66 -15.93 -42.35
N LEU A 15 2.91 -16.36 -42.49
CA LEU A 15 3.82 -16.61 -41.37
C LEU A 15 4.07 -15.33 -40.55
N ILE A 16 4.34 -14.19 -41.22
CA ILE A 16 4.54 -12.89 -40.55
C ILE A 16 3.29 -12.50 -39.77
N VAL A 17 2.10 -12.61 -40.37
CA VAL A 17 0.83 -12.30 -39.70
C VAL A 17 0.63 -13.18 -38.47
N VAL A 18 0.90 -14.49 -38.57
CA VAL A 18 0.80 -15.42 -37.44
C VAL A 18 1.76 -15.03 -36.31
N ILE A 19 3.01 -14.69 -36.64
CA ILE A 19 4.01 -14.25 -35.65
C ILE A 19 3.55 -12.94 -34.99
N CYS A 20 3.07 -11.96 -35.76
CA CYS A 20 2.57 -10.70 -35.22
C CYS A 20 1.38 -10.89 -34.26
N VAL A 21 0.43 -11.76 -34.62
CA VAL A 21 -0.72 -12.08 -33.75
C VAL A 21 -0.27 -12.78 -32.48
N ALA A 22 0.64 -13.75 -32.58
CA ALA A 22 1.20 -14.43 -31.42
C ALA A 22 1.94 -13.46 -30.48
N LEU A 23 2.72 -12.53 -31.05
CA LEU A 23 3.42 -11.50 -30.28
C LEU A 23 2.43 -10.55 -29.57
N ALA A 24 1.40 -10.08 -30.29
CA ALA A 24 0.37 -9.20 -29.72
C ALA A 24 -0.40 -9.90 -28.59
N PHE A 25 -0.69 -11.19 -28.75
CA PHE A 25 -1.34 -12.00 -27.72
C PHE A 25 -0.43 -12.18 -26.49
N LEU A 26 0.86 -12.46 -26.69
CA LEU A 26 1.84 -12.58 -25.62
C LEU A 26 1.97 -11.27 -24.83
N LEU A 27 2.10 -10.14 -25.54
CA LEU A 27 2.17 -8.82 -24.94
C LEU A 27 0.89 -8.51 -24.16
N MET A 28 -0.29 -8.72 -24.75
CA MET A 28 -1.57 -8.49 -24.07
C MET A 28 -1.72 -9.37 -22.82
N SER A 29 -1.26 -10.62 -22.88
CA SER A 29 -1.27 -11.53 -21.73
C SER A 29 -0.34 -11.00 -20.63
N ILE A 30 0.89 -10.63 -20.97
CA ILE A 30 1.85 -10.03 -20.03
C ILE A 30 1.30 -8.73 -19.42
N PHE A 31 0.65 -7.88 -20.21
CA PHE A 31 0.03 -6.64 -19.70
C PHE A 31 -1.13 -6.94 -18.73
N ARG A 32 -2.00 -7.90 -19.05
CA ARG A 32 -3.12 -8.28 -18.16
C ARG A 32 -2.63 -8.97 -16.88
N LEU A 33 -1.64 -9.84 -17.00
CA LEU A 33 -0.96 -10.47 -15.86
C LEU A 33 -0.23 -9.42 -15.02
N GLY A 34 0.42 -8.44 -15.65
CA GLY A 34 1.16 -7.37 -14.98
C GLY A 34 0.26 -6.43 -14.19
N VAL A 35 -0.79 -5.87 -14.79
CA VAL A 35 -1.69 -4.92 -14.10
C VAL A 35 -2.46 -5.58 -12.96
N GLY A 36 -2.97 -6.81 -13.17
CA GLY A 36 -3.68 -7.56 -12.13
C GLY A 36 -2.76 -8.04 -11.00
N ALA A 37 -1.57 -8.55 -11.33
CA ALA A 37 -0.61 -9.01 -10.32
C ALA A 37 0.00 -7.84 -9.54
N GLN A 38 0.19 -6.68 -10.15
CA GLN A 38 0.77 -5.52 -9.47
C GLN A 38 -0.19 -4.96 -8.42
N ILE A 39 -1.49 -4.86 -8.70
CA ILE A 39 -2.51 -4.45 -7.71
C ILE A 39 -2.59 -5.47 -6.56
N GLY A 40 -2.58 -6.78 -6.86
CA GLY A 40 -2.61 -7.83 -5.83
C GLY A 40 -1.36 -7.84 -4.95
N HIS A 41 -0.18 -7.57 -5.53
CA HIS A 41 1.09 -7.49 -4.81
C HIS A 41 1.15 -6.25 -3.91
N VAL A 42 0.70 -5.09 -4.42
CA VAL A 42 0.53 -3.85 -3.65
C VAL A 42 -0.39 -4.08 -2.47
N GLN A 43 -1.57 -4.65 -2.72
CA GLN A 43 -2.53 -4.92 -1.66
C GLN A 43 -1.91 -5.84 -0.60
N THR A 44 -1.33 -6.98 -1.01
CA THR A 44 -0.67 -7.92 -0.09
C THR A 44 0.42 -7.23 0.75
N GLN A 45 1.27 -6.40 0.13
CA GLN A 45 2.26 -5.60 0.88
C GLN A 45 1.56 -4.70 1.90
N VAL A 46 0.49 -4.00 1.48
CA VAL A 46 -0.42 -3.14 2.27
C VAL A 46 -1.20 -3.90 3.36
N GLU A 47 -1.28 -5.21 3.30
CA GLU A 47 -1.79 -6.05 4.39
C GLU A 47 -0.67 -6.44 5.36
N SER A 48 0.47 -6.94 4.84
CA SER A 48 1.55 -7.52 5.64
C SER A 48 2.24 -6.54 6.60
N ALA A 49 2.63 -5.34 6.18
CA ALA A 49 3.12 -4.33 7.13
C ALA A 49 2.08 -3.84 8.15
N ALA A 50 0.77 -3.87 7.88
CA ALA A 50 -0.27 -3.38 8.77
C ALA A 50 -0.43 -4.39 9.91
N SER A 51 -0.49 -5.67 9.55
CA SER A 51 -0.46 -6.76 10.53
C SER A 51 0.88 -6.83 11.27
N LEU A 52 2.01 -6.53 10.63
CA LEU A 52 3.30 -6.47 11.31
C LEU A 52 3.36 -5.30 12.29
N THR A 53 2.88 -4.10 11.92
CA THR A 53 2.85 -2.98 12.85
C THR A 53 1.88 -3.21 14.00
N ALA A 54 0.72 -3.82 13.72
CA ALA A 54 -0.21 -4.27 14.74
C ALA A 54 0.45 -5.19 15.77
N GLN A 55 1.18 -6.20 15.30
CA GLN A 55 1.92 -7.11 16.17
C GLN A 55 2.98 -6.39 17.01
N ARG A 56 3.74 -5.46 16.42
CA ARG A 56 4.76 -4.67 17.14
C ARG A 56 4.14 -3.75 18.18
N PHE A 57 3.01 -3.14 17.88
CA PHE A 57 2.27 -2.32 18.83
C PHE A 57 1.72 -3.15 19.99
N ASN A 58 1.09 -4.30 19.71
CA ASN A 58 0.59 -5.17 20.77
C ASN A 58 1.71 -5.66 21.70
N ALA A 59 2.89 -5.94 21.16
CA ALA A 59 4.07 -6.28 21.97
C ALA A 59 4.56 -5.10 22.82
N TYR A 60 4.51 -3.89 22.29
CA TYR A 60 4.83 -2.66 23.02
C TYR A 60 3.82 -2.41 24.15
N GLU A 61 2.52 -2.50 23.86
CA GLU A 61 1.45 -2.38 24.86
C GLU A 61 1.57 -3.43 25.97
N ALA A 62 1.87 -4.69 25.62
CA ALA A 62 2.06 -5.77 26.58
C ALA A 62 3.30 -5.59 27.49
N SER A 63 4.22 -4.68 27.15
CA SER A 63 5.37 -4.37 27.98
C SER A 63 5.02 -3.51 29.20
N PHE A 64 3.83 -2.90 29.21
CA PHE A 64 3.36 -2.09 30.34
C PHE A 64 2.68 -2.96 31.40
N PRO A 65 2.98 -2.77 32.71
CA PRO A 65 2.27 -3.44 33.79
C PRO A 65 0.76 -3.12 33.84
N GLN A 66 0.39 -1.92 33.36
CA GLN A 66 -0.98 -1.47 33.16
C GLN A 66 -1.02 -0.69 31.85
N THR A 67 -1.97 -1.02 30.97
CA THR A 67 -2.14 -0.33 29.69
C THR A 67 -2.33 1.18 29.92
N PRO A 68 -1.52 2.05 29.29
CA PRO A 68 -1.70 3.49 29.36
C PRO A 68 -3.09 3.90 28.89
N SER A 69 -3.69 4.90 29.57
CA SER A 69 -4.98 5.45 29.14
C SER A 69 -4.90 6.29 27.87
N SER A 70 -3.69 6.74 27.48
CA SER A 70 -3.44 7.45 26.23
C SER A 70 -2.00 7.25 25.75
N PHE A 71 -1.84 7.12 24.44
CA PHE A 71 -0.56 7.08 23.74
C PHE A 71 -0.17 8.44 23.12
N ALA A 72 -0.90 9.51 23.44
CA ALA A 72 -0.65 10.86 22.92
C ALA A 72 0.41 11.66 23.71
N THR A 73 1.17 11.02 24.61
CA THR A 73 2.30 11.68 25.27
C THR A 73 3.49 11.76 24.32
N ASP A 74 4.35 12.77 24.46
CA ASP A 74 5.52 12.93 23.58
C ASP A 74 6.49 11.75 23.65
N GLU A 75 6.53 11.04 24.77
CA GLU A 75 7.29 9.79 24.92
C GLU A 75 6.70 8.67 24.08
N HIS A 76 5.40 8.39 24.22
CA HIS A 76 4.72 7.37 23.42
C HIS A 76 4.77 7.69 21.93
N ARG A 77 4.58 8.95 21.52
CA ARG A 77 4.70 9.37 20.11
C ARG A 77 6.08 9.05 19.51
N ARG A 78 7.17 9.21 20.28
CA ARG A 78 8.52 8.85 19.84
C ARG A 78 8.66 7.35 19.63
N GLU A 79 8.20 6.54 20.58
CA GLU A 79 8.23 5.08 20.47
C GLU A 79 7.40 4.56 19.30
N LEU A 80 6.18 5.08 19.13
CA LEU A 80 5.32 4.76 17.98
C LEU A 80 5.98 5.11 16.65
N THR A 81 6.68 6.24 16.58
CA THR A 81 7.46 6.63 15.40
C THR A 81 8.60 5.65 15.12
N LEU A 82 9.30 5.15 16.14
CA LEU A 82 10.36 4.14 15.98
C LEU A 82 9.79 2.80 15.49
N ILE A 83 8.63 2.38 16.01
CA ILE A 83 7.93 1.19 15.53
C ILE A 83 7.60 1.33 14.04
N LEU A 84 7.05 2.48 13.63
CA LEU A 84 6.78 2.75 12.21
C LEU A 84 8.05 2.68 11.36
N GLN A 85 9.13 3.34 11.78
CA GLN A 85 10.38 3.36 11.03
C GLN A 85 10.98 1.96 10.86
N LEU A 86 10.92 1.13 11.92
CA LEU A 86 11.41 -0.24 11.87
C LEU A 86 10.58 -1.10 10.92
N VAL A 87 9.25 -1.00 10.99
CA VAL A 87 8.37 -1.80 10.13
C VAL A 87 8.48 -1.34 8.68
N LEU A 88 8.36 -0.03 8.42
CA LEU A 88 8.34 0.51 7.06
C LEU A 88 9.69 0.40 6.33
N ALA A 89 10.79 0.15 7.05
CA ALA A 89 12.09 -0.12 6.43
C ALA A 89 12.04 -1.32 5.46
N ASP A 90 11.20 -2.32 5.74
CA ASP A 90 11.05 -3.53 4.92
C ASP A 90 10.02 -3.37 3.79
N PHE A 91 9.26 -2.27 3.76
CA PHE A 91 8.18 -2.03 2.80
C PHE A 91 8.42 -0.76 1.99
N LYS A 92 9.02 -0.93 0.81
CA LYS A 92 9.24 0.18 -0.13
C LYS A 92 7.91 0.82 -0.53
N GLU A 93 7.92 2.15 -0.64
CA GLU A 93 6.79 2.98 -1.11
C GLU A 93 5.54 2.93 -0.22
N VAL A 94 5.61 2.29 0.94
CA VAL A 94 4.52 2.25 1.90
C VAL A 94 4.65 3.40 2.91
N GLU A 95 3.58 4.15 3.07
CA GLU A 95 3.43 5.20 4.09
C GLU A 95 2.48 4.73 5.19
N GLY A 96 2.54 5.32 6.38
CA GLY A 96 1.65 4.92 7.47
C GLY A 96 1.81 5.74 8.73
N GLY A 97 0.84 5.59 9.63
CA GLY A 97 0.80 6.30 10.89
C GLY A 97 0.00 5.57 11.94
N PHE A 98 0.18 6.00 13.18
CA PHE A 98 -0.67 5.67 14.30
C PHE A 98 -1.73 6.77 14.44
N TRP A 99 -3.02 6.44 14.42
CA TRP A 99 -4.13 7.40 14.53
C TRP A 99 -5.15 7.02 15.62
N SER A 100 -5.43 7.89 16.58
CA SER A 100 -6.52 7.72 17.54
C SER A 100 -7.71 8.61 17.24
N ALA A 101 -8.90 8.21 17.71
CA ALA A 101 -10.11 9.01 17.56
C ALA A 101 -10.08 10.38 18.27
N PRO A 102 -9.59 10.51 19.52
CA PRO A 102 -9.56 11.80 20.20
C PRO A 102 -8.35 12.67 19.85
N ASP A 103 -7.19 12.08 19.54
CA ASP A 103 -5.96 12.86 19.31
C ASP A 103 -5.56 12.95 17.83
N GLY A 104 -6.23 12.20 16.94
CA GLY A 104 -5.84 12.10 15.55
C GLY A 104 -4.52 11.37 15.37
N PHE A 105 -3.64 11.85 14.49
CA PHE A 105 -2.36 11.17 14.26
C PHE A 105 -1.41 11.31 15.45
N LEU A 106 -1.10 10.19 16.09
CA LEU A 106 -0.12 10.04 17.16
C LEU A 106 1.31 9.99 16.60
N ALA A 107 1.49 9.31 15.48
CA ALA A 107 2.77 9.20 14.78
C ALA A 107 2.53 9.02 13.28
N TYR A 108 3.47 9.48 12.45
CA TYR A 108 3.42 9.28 11.00
C TYR A 108 4.82 9.10 10.44
N ALA A 109 4.96 8.19 9.48
CA ALA A 109 6.23 7.90 8.81
C ALA A 109 6.01 7.69 7.32
N TYR A 110 6.89 8.32 6.54
CA TYR A 110 7.00 8.17 5.09
C TYR A 110 7.97 7.02 4.74
N PRO A 111 7.98 6.53 3.49
CA PRO A 111 8.89 5.47 3.11
C PRO A 111 10.33 5.98 3.25
N SER A 112 11.25 5.08 3.60
CA SER A 112 12.68 5.35 3.46
C SER A 112 13.03 5.44 1.98
N TYR A 113 12.88 6.63 1.38
CA TYR A 113 13.39 6.89 0.04
C TYR A 113 14.93 6.75 0.07
N ALA A 114 15.48 5.91 -0.79
CA ALA A 114 16.93 5.76 -0.98
C ALA A 114 17.62 7.03 -1.53
N GLY A 115 16.86 8.10 -1.80
CA GLY A 115 17.36 9.38 -2.32
C GLY A 115 17.19 10.51 -1.32
N GLY A 116 18.04 10.56 -0.30
CA GLY A 116 18.60 11.76 0.35
C GLY A 116 17.69 12.93 0.78
N GLY A 117 16.37 12.79 0.76
CA GLY A 117 15.44 13.82 1.23
C GLY A 117 15.15 13.64 2.72
N VAL A 118 15.03 14.75 3.46
CA VAL A 118 14.53 14.73 4.85
C VAL A 118 13.16 14.05 4.82
N PRO A 119 12.92 12.98 5.61
CA PRO A 119 11.62 12.33 5.69
C PRO A 119 10.57 13.40 6.02
N LYS A 120 9.57 13.56 5.15
CA LYS A 120 8.42 14.39 5.49
C LYS A 120 7.78 13.79 6.74
N LYS A 121 7.35 14.63 7.67
CA LYS A 121 6.73 14.18 8.93
C LYS A 121 5.24 14.53 8.98
N ASP A 122 4.79 15.37 8.07
CA ASP A 122 3.44 15.91 8.07
C ASP A 122 2.51 15.04 7.24
N VAL A 123 1.33 14.74 7.78
CA VAL A 123 0.28 14.02 7.07
C VAL A 123 -0.18 14.86 5.88
N PRO A 124 -0.39 14.30 4.68
CA PRO A 124 -0.97 15.05 3.58
C PRO A 124 -2.36 15.57 3.97
N GLU A 125 -2.53 16.89 4.06
CA GLU A 125 -3.80 17.53 4.45
C GLU A 125 -4.98 17.06 3.57
N ALA A 126 -4.71 16.82 2.29
CA ALA A 126 -5.71 16.37 1.32
C ALA A 126 -6.24 14.94 1.56
N GLU A 127 -5.47 14.10 2.27
CA GLU A 127 -5.78 12.68 2.48
C GLU A 127 -6.16 12.38 3.93
N ALA A 128 -5.79 13.25 4.89
CA ALA A 128 -6.03 13.08 6.32
C ALA A 128 -7.49 12.72 6.66
N ALA A 129 -8.47 13.37 6.01
CA ALA A 129 -9.88 13.09 6.25
C ALA A 129 -10.30 11.69 5.79
N ARG A 130 -9.74 11.20 4.67
CA ARG A 130 -10.01 9.84 4.17
C ARG A 130 -9.38 8.80 5.08
N ILE A 131 -8.16 9.05 5.55
CA ILE A 131 -7.47 8.19 6.50
C ILE A 131 -8.28 8.04 7.78
N ALA A 132 -8.71 9.16 8.37
CA ALA A 132 -9.53 9.17 9.57
C ALA A 132 -10.89 8.46 9.35
N ALA A 133 -11.48 8.53 8.15
CA ALA A 133 -12.72 7.82 7.85
C ALA A 133 -12.53 6.29 7.81
N VAL A 134 -11.47 5.80 7.15
CA VAL A 134 -11.16 4.36 7.13
C VAL A 134 -10.78 3.87 8.52
N ALA A 135 -10.11 4.72 9.29
CA ALA A 135 -9.76 4.48 10.69
C ALA A 135 -10.96 4.24 11.57
N GLN A 136 -11.87 5.20 11.56
CA GLN A 136 -13.08 5.15 12.34
C GLN A 136 -13.93 3.94 11.93
N ALA A 137 -13.96 3.59 10.64
CA ALA A 137 -14.67 2.41 10.16
C ALA A 137 -14.09 1.11 10.74
N ALA A 138 -12.76 0.97 10.81
CA ALA A 138 -12.11 -0.20 11.39
C ALA A 138 -12.32 -0.31 12.90
N LEU A 139 -12.29 0.83 13.61
CA LEU A 139 -12.63 0.87 15.04
C LEU A 139 -14.09 0.45 15.28
N ASN A 140 -15.01 0.99 14.49
CA ASN A 140 -16.44 0.71 14.63
C ASN A 140 -16.77 -0.76 14.32
N SER A 141 -16.07 -1.39 13.36
CA SER A 141 -16.29 -2.80 13.01
C SER A 141 -15.51 -3.78 13.88
N GLY A 142 -14.53 -3.31 14.66
CA GLY A 142 -13.60 -4.16 15.40
C GLY A 142 -12.77 -5.08 14.48
N SER A 143 -12.60 -4.71 13.21
CA SER A 143 -11.94 -5.54 12.20
C SER A 143 -11.21 -4.68 11.18
N ALA A 144 -10.19 -5.27 10.51
CA ALA A 144 -9.43 -4.57 9.50
C ALA A 144 -10.32 -4.11 8.33
N GLN A 145 -10.13 -2.88 7.88
CA GLN A 145 -10.85 -2.27 6.75
C GLN A 145 -9.87 -1.87 5.66
N THR A 146 -10.19 -2.17 4.41
CA THR A 146 -9.40 -1.75 3.24
C THR A 146 -10.31 -1.01 2.28
N GLN A 147 -9.90 0.19 1.85
CA GLN A 147 -10.64 1.01 0.89
C GLN A 147 -9.69 1.53 -0.20
N SER A 148 -10.14 1.44 -1.44
CA SER A 148 -9.41 1.92 -2.61
C SER A 148 -10.08 3.15 -3.20
N PHE A 149 -9.30 4.19 -3.45
CA PHE A 149 -9.73 5.45 -4.05
C PHE A 149 -9.02 5.61 -5.40
N PRO A 150 -9.66 5.20 -6.51
CA PRO A 150 -9.11 5.44 -7.83
C PRO A 150 -9.16 6.93 -8.19
N SER A 151 -8.14 7.41 -8.88
CA SER A 151 -8.08 8.72 -9.53
C SER A 151 -7.58 8.59 -10.97
N GLU A 152 -7.59 9.68 -11.74
CA GLU A 152 -7.14 9.66 -13.14
C GLU A 152 -5.66 9.26 -13.29
N THR A 153 -4.83 9.59 -12.30
CA THR A 153 -3.37 9.38 -12.35
C THR A 153 -2.86 8.29 -11.42
N GLU A 154 -3.62 7.95 -10.37
CA GLU A 154 -3.19 7.01 -9.33
C GLU A 154 -4.36 6.34 -8.60
N THR A 155 -4.14 5.12 -8.09
CA THR A 155 -5.06 4.48 -7.14
C THR A 155 -4.46 4.50 -5.75
N LEU A 156 -5.17 5.08 -4.78
CA LEU A 156 -4.78 5.09 -3.36
C LEU A 156 -5.47 3.93 -2.63
N ILE A 157 -4.71 3.06 -1.97
CA ILE A 157 -5.23 1.92 -1.21
C ILE A 157 -4.95 2.15 0.27
N LEU A 158 -5.99 2.53 1.03
CA LEU A 158 -5.91 2.70 2.48
C LEU A 158 -6.31 1.39 3.18
N ARG A 159 -5.52 0.96 4.18
CA ARG A 159 -5.87 -0.16 5.05
C ARG A 159 -5.63 0.17 6.51
N ALA A 160 -6.70 0.07 7.29
CA ALA A 160 -6.74 0.26 8.73
C ALA A 160 -6.87 -1.07 9.46
N GLU A 161 -6.21 -1.22 10.61
CA GLU A 161 -6.33 -2.39 11.48
C GLU A 161 -6.48 -1.90 12.93
N PRO A 162 -7.54 -2.30 13.65
CA PRO A 162 -7.75 -1.86 15.03
C PRO A 162 -6.81 -2.63 15.97
N VAL A 163 -6.02 -1.92 16.78
CA VAL A 163 -5.02 -2.52 17.70
C VAL A 163 -4.98 -1.79 19.04
N GLY A 164 -4.75 -2.49 20.15
CA GLY A 164 -4.75 -1.90 21.49
C GLY A 164 -6.10 -1.80 22.20
N ALA A 165 -6.06 -1.66 23.52
CA ALA A 165 -7.24 -1.29 24.30
C ALA A 165 -7.39 0.24 24.32
N GLY A 166 -8.52 0.75 23.81
CA GLY A 166 -8.82 2.18 23.76
C GLY A 166 -8.56 2.80 22.37
N ASP A 167 -7.68 3.79 22.32
CA ASP A 167 -7.43 4.71 21.19
C ASP A 167 -6.59 4.14 20.05
N ALA A 168 -7.11 3.05 19.49
CA ALA A 168 -6.43 2.16 18.58
C ALA A 168 -5.98 2.83 17.25
N PRO A 169 -4.67 2.77 16.92
CA PRO A 169 -4.06 3.40 15.77
C PRO A 169 -4.53 2.85 14.43
N THR A 170 -4.97 3.72 13.55
CA THR A 170 -5.23 3.34 12.16
C THR A 170 -4.06 3.59 11.22
N PHE A 171 -3.70 2.54 10.50
CA PHE A 171 -2.87 2.60 9.31
C PHE A 171 -3.59 3.25 8.13
N ALA A 172 -2.90 4.19 7.50
CA ALA A 172 -3.21 4.61 6.15
C ALA A 172 -2.00 4.33 5.30
N ARG A 173 -2.13 3.27 4.53
CA ARG A 173 -1.12 2.91 3.58
C ARG A 173 -1.33 3.69 2.31
N ARG A 174 -0.25 4.13 1.72
CA ARG A 174 -0.25 4.72 0.39
C ARG A 174 0.68 3.88 -0.44
N GLN A 175 0.20 3.45 -1.60
CA GLN A 175 1.08 3.04 -2.69
C GLN A 175 0.50 3.65 -3.95
N ARG A 176 1.26 4.57 -4.56
CA ARG A 176 0.86 5.18 -5.82
C ARG A 176 1.17 4.22 -6.95
N ILE A 177 0.14 3.56 -7.47
CA ILE A 177 0.25 2.92 -8.78
C ILE A 177 0.04 4.03 -9.81
N LYS A 178 1.11 4.43 -10.51
CA LYS A 178 0.96 5.22 -11.73
C LYS A 178 0.25 4.35 -12.76
N ASN A 179 -0.85 4.84 -13.32
CA ASN A 179 -1.48 4.23 -14.49
C ASN A 179 -0.50 4.12 -15.67
#